data_AF-A0A165MTL6-F1
#
_entry.id   AF-A0A165MTL6-F1
#
_cell.length_a   1.000
_cell.length_b   1.000
_cell.length_c   1.000
_cell.angle_alpha   90.00
_cell.angle_beta   90.00
_cell.angle_gamma   90.00
#
_symmetry.space_group_name_H-M   'P 1'
#
loop_
_entity.id
_entity.type
_entity.pdbx_description
1 polymer ?
#
loop_
_entity_poly.entity_id
_entity_poly.type
_entity_poly.pdbx_seq_one_letter_code
_entity_poly.pdbx_strand_id
1 'polypeptide(L)'
;MRTFNRLYRTKPILIQEHVADDPWKLLLAVTLLNKTAGVQAVPVFFSLIEEWPTPGALAQACPRAVEERISHLGLGRSRTARLIKLSQVYLEDPPRPEILRASRCYLNVRMHSVGGENTVPGIIRQRYPPTCISHLPGSGPYALDSYRIFCCGNDNWKDVVPSDKELSKYLQWKWAVMEFRRWDPFNGPGEMINLSYMQALLISLSPHQDAVMDEETIE
;
A
#
# COMPACT_ATOMS: atom_id res chain seq x y z
N MET A 1 -14.21 2.07 -26.94
CA MET A 1 -12.75 2.31 -26.94
C MET A 1 -12.31 3.58 -26.20
N ARG A 2 -12.89 4.78 -26.45
CA ARG A 2 -12.43 6.02 -25.79
C ARG A 2 -12.44 5.98 -24.26
N THR A 3 -13.50 5.47 -23.62
CA THR A 3 -13.60 5.38 -22.15
C THR A 3 -12.55 4.45 -21.54
N PHE A 4 -12.37 3.26 -22.11
CA PHE A 4 -11.38 2.30 -21.63
C PHE A 4 -9.95 2.84 -21.75
N ASN A 5 -9.62 3.50 -22.87
CA ASN A 5 -8.31 4.14 -23.05
C ASN A 5 -8.04 5.24 -22.01
N ARG A 6 -9.07 6.01 -21.63
CA ARG A 6 -8.94 6.96 -20.52
C ARG A 6 -8.69 6.23 -19.20
N LEU A 7 -9.48 5.19 -18.91
CA LEU A 7 -9.34 4.43 -17.67
C LEU A 7 -7.96 3.80 -17.52
N TYR A 8 -7.43 3.24 -18.61
CA TYR A 8 -6.07 2.73 -18.68
C TYR A 8 -5.03 3.79 -18.27
N ARG A 9 -5.21 5.04 -18.71
CA ARG A 9 -4.31 6.17 -18.41
C ARG A 9 -4.52 6.79 -17.03
N THR A 10 -5.63 6.51 -16.34
CA THR A 10 -5.90 6.98 -14.96
C THR A 10 -5.35 6.00 -13.91
N LYS A 11 -4.23 5.34 -14.22
CA LYS A 11 -3.55 4.45 -13.29
C LYS A 11 -3.11 5.23 -12.05
N PRO A 12 -3.51 4.82 -10.83
CA PRO A 12 -2.99 5.45 -9.61
C PRO A 12 -1.48 5.29 -9.52
N ILE A 13 -0.78 6.39 -9.26
CA ILE A 13 0.68 6.43 -9.15
C ILE A 13 1.05 6.22 -7.68
N LEU A 14 1.64 5.07 -7.37
CA LEU A 14 2.04 4.69 -6.02
C LEU A 14 3.54 4.40 -5.99
N ILE A 15 4.24 4.92 -4.97
CA ILE A 15 5.69 4.71 -4.81
C ILE A 15 6.06 3.23 -4.72
N GLN A 16 5.15 2.40 -4.20
CA GLN A 16 5.32 0.96 -4.10
C GLN A 16 5.62 0.31 -5.44
N GLU A 17 5.07 0.83 -6.54
CA GLU A 17 5.38 0.32 -7.88
C GLU A 17 6.80 0.68 -8.33
N HIS A 18 7.28 1.88 -7.96
CA HIS A 18 8.64 2.33 -8.29
C HIS A 18 9.73 1.51 -7.57
N VAL A 19 9.40 0.94 -6.41
CA VAL A 19 10.35 0.17 -5.57
C VAL A 19 9.98 -1.31 -5.50
N ALA A 20 9.13 -1.79 -6.40
CA ALA A 20 8.57 -3.14 -6.36
C ALA A 20 9.64 -4.24 -6.40
N ASP A 21 10.77 -3.99 -7.08
CA ASP A 21 11.88 -4.95 -7.21
C ASP A 21 12.77 -5.04 -5.96
N ASP A 22 12.53 -4.17 -4.96
CA ASP A 22 13.31 -4.12 -3.72
C ASP A 22 12.37 -4.11 -2.50
N PRO A 23 12.07 -5.29 -1.92
CA PRO A 23 11.20 -5.40 -0.75
C PRO A 23 11.66 -4.59 0.46
N TRP A 24 12.97 -4.36 0.63
CA TRP A 24 13.47 -3.53 1.71
C TRP A 24 13.07 -2.07 1.49
N LYS A 25 13.31 -1.52 0.29
CA LYS A 25 12.89 -0.16 -0.06
C LYS A 25 11.37 0.01 0.00
N LEU A 26 10.60 -0.99 -0.43
CA LEU A 26 9.14 -0.99 -0.26
C LEU A 26 8.75 -0.85 1.22
N LEU A 27 9.38 -1.61 2.11
CA LEU A 27 9.11 -1.54 3.55
C LEU A 27 9.51 -0.20 4.18
N LEU A 28 10.57 0.45 3.69
CA LEU A 28 10.90 1.82 4.12
C LEU A 28 9.83 2.82 3.66
N ALA A 29 9.42 2.75 2.38
CA ALA A 29 8.42 3.65 1.82
C ALA A 29 7.08 3.56 2.57
N VAL A 30 6.55 2.35 2.77
CA VAL A 30 5.29 2.17 3.52
C VAL A 30 5.43 2.52 5.01
N THR A 31 6.63 2.40 5.59
CA THR A 31 6.89 2.88 6.95
C THR A 31 6.76 4.40 7.04
N LEU A 32 7.26 5.13 6.05
CA LEU A 32 7.17 6.60 5.99
C LEU A 32 5.75 7.10 5.66
N LEU A 33 4.98 6.34 4.87
CA LEU A 33 3.60 6.67 4.51
C LEU A 33 2.59 6.44 5.64
N ASN A 34 2.95 5.73 6.70
CA ASN A 34 2.05 5.49 7.84
C ASN A 34 1.66 6.81 8.52
N LYS A 35 0.40 7.21 8.33
CA LYS A 35 -0.17 8.48 8.83
C LYS A 35 0.57 9.72 8.32
N THR A 36 1.15 9.66 7.12
CA THR A 36 1.79 10.81 6.47
C THR A 36 1.41 10.83 5.00
N ALA A 37 1.05 12.01 4.49
CA ALA A 37 0.68 12.17 3.09
C ALA A 37 1.88 11.87 2.17
N GLY A 38 1.62 11.19 1.04
CA GLY A 38 2.67 10.83 0.08
C GLY A 38 3.47 12.03 -0.42
N VAL A 39 2.81 13.18 -0.63
CA VAL A 39 3.46 14.43 -1.05
C VAL A 39 4.57 14.90 -0.10
N GLN A 40 4.50 14.54 1.18
CA GLN A 40 5.52 14.83 2.18
C GLN A 40 6.52 13.66 2.34
N ALA A 41 6.02 12.42 2.36
CA ALA A 41 6.85 11.25 2.62
C ALA A 41 7.76 10.85 1.46
N VAL A 42 7.31 11.02 0.21
CA VAL A 42 8.04 10.53 -0.99
C VAL A 42 9.38 11.26 -1.21
N PRO A 43 9.47 12.61 -1.13
CA PRO A 43 10.77 13.28 -1.24
C PRO A 43 11.76 12.85 -0.15
N VAL A 44 11.26 12.68 1.09
CA VAL A 44 12.08 12.22 2.22
C VAL A 44 12.56 10.79 2.01
N PHE A 45 11.72 9.91 1.46
CA PHE A 45 12.12 8.56 1.09
C PHE A 45 13.32 8.58 0.14
N PHE A 46 13.26 9.37 -0.94
CA PHE A 46 14.35 9.45 -1.91
C PHE A 46 15.64 10.02 -1.30
N SER A 47 15.54 11.08 -0.49
CA SER A 47 16.69 11.62 0.25
C SER A 47 17.30 10.58 1.20
N LEU A 48 16.47 9.76 1.85
CA LEU A 48 16.92 8.74 2.79
C LEU A 48 17.67 7.61 2.09
N ILE A 49 17.18 7.12 0.95
CA ILE A 49 17.85 6.05 0.20
C ILE A 49 19.04 6.55 -0.65
N GLU A 50 19.17 7.86 -0.85
CA GLU A 50 20.37 8.44 -1.42
C GLU A 50 21.54 8.39 -0.42
N GLU A 51 21.29 8.74 0.84
CA GLU A 51 22.32 8.71 1.89
C GLU A 51 22.59 7.30 2.42
N TRP A 52 21.54 6.49 2.62
CA TRP A 52 21.66 5.10 3.07
C TRP A 52 21.04 4.15 2.04
N PRO A 53 21.75 3.85 0.94
CA PRO A 53 21.20 3.13 -0.21
C PRO A 53 20.99 1.63 0.00
N THR A 54 21.52 1.06 1.09
CA THR A 54 21.47 -0.37 1.38
C THR A 54 20.97 -0.63 2.80
N PRO A 55 20.44 -1.85 3.08
CA PRO A 55 20.09 -2.24 4.44
C PRO A 55 21.27 -2.12 5.40
N GLY A 56 22.49 -2.45 4.95
CA GLY A 56 23.73 -2.29 5.72
C GLY A 56 23.98 -0.85 6.17
N ALA A 57 23.89 0.08 5.23
CA ALA A 57 24.11 1.50 5.49
C ALA A 57 23.10 2.04 6.52
N LEU A 58 21.80 1.76 6.34
CA LEU A 58 20.77 2.26 7.23
C LEU A 58 20.78 1.55 8.60
N ALA A 59 21.15 0.27 8.66
CA ALA A 59 21.26 -0.49 9.90
C ALA A 59 22.35 0.04 10.85
N GLN A 60 23.41 0.64 10.29
CA GLN A 60 24.54 1.23 11.01
C GLN A 60 24.42 2.75 11.18
N ALA A 61 23.39 3.37 10.60
CA ALA A 61 23.20 4.81 10.64
C ALA A 61 23.04 5.32 12.08
N CYS A 62 23.57 6.51 12.35
CA CYS A 62 23.34 7.20 13.61
C CYS A 62 21.83 7.50 13.74
N PRO A 63 21.14 7.03 14.81
CA PRO A 63 19.70 7.26 14.97
C PRO A 63 19.32 8.74 14.93
N ARG A 64 20.14 9.61 15.51
CA ARG A 64 19.91 11.06 15.49
C ARG A 64 19.91 11.62 14.06
N ALA A 65 20.84 11.20 13.22
CA ALA A 65 20.92 11.67 11.83
C ALA A 65 19.67 11.23 11.02
N VAL A 66 19.21 9.99 11.22
CA VAL A 66 17.96 9.50 10.60
C VAL A 66 16.75 10.27 11.12
N GLU A 67 16.66 10.51 12.43
CA GLU A 67 15.55 11.26 13.04
C GLU A 67 15.48 12.71 12.55
N GLU A 68 16.61 13.40 12.46
CA GLU A 68 16.69 14.77 11.96
C GLU A 68 16.04 14.88 10.57
N ARG A 69 16.26 13.89 9.69
CA ARG A 69 15.66 13.86 8.35
C ARG A 69 14.16 13.60 8.31
N ILE A 70 13.63 12.78 9.21
CA ILE A 70 12.23 12.35 9.15
C ILE A 70 11.32 12.99 10.19
N SER A 71 11.89 13.76 11.13
CA SER A 71 11.19 14.35 12.27
C SER A 71 9.98 15.20 11.87
N HIS A 72 10.10 15.97 10.78
CA HIS A 72 9.04 16.83 10.25
C HIS A 72 7.83 16.05 9.70
N LEU A 73 7.96 14.76 9.43
CA LEU A 73 6.84 13.90 9.04
C LEU A 73 5.95 13.50 10.22
N GLY A 74 6.38 13.79 11.46
CA GLY A 74 5.78 13.31 12.71
C GLY A 74 6.35 11.95 13.14
N LEU A 75 6.06 11.48 14.37
CA LEU A 75 6.49 10.14 14.83
C LEU A 75 8.00 9.84 14.61
N GLY A 76 8.86 10.86 14.60
CA GLY A 76 10.27 10.76 14.17
C GLY A 76 11.02 9.66 14.91
N ARG A 77 11.12 9.77 16.25
CA ARG A 77 11.80 8.77 17.09
C ARG A 77 11.36 7.32 16.84
N SER A 78 10.05 7.06 16.79
CA SER A 78 9.54 5.69 16.63
C SER A 78 9.73 5.16 15.22
N ARG A 79 9.62 6.03 14.19
CA ARG A 79 9.95 5.68 12.81
C ARG A 79 11.44 5.42 12.63
N THR A 80 12.31 6.26 13.18
CA THR A 80 13.77 6.08 13.16
C THR A 80 14.15 4.73 13.71
N ALA A 81 13.69 4.42 14.93
CA ALA A 81 13.96 3.13 15.56
C ALA A 81 13.46 1.96 14.69
N ARG A 82 12.30 2.11 14.05
CA ARG A 82 11.74 1.09 13.16
C ARG A 82 12.54 0.91 11.87
N LEU A 83 12.96 1.98 11.20
CA LEU A 83 13.73 1.91 9.95
C LEU A 83 15.09 1.25 10.16
N ILE A 84 15.79 1.63 11.24
CA ILE A 84 17.08 1.02 11.62
C ILE A 84 16.87 -0.45 11.98
N LYS A 85 15.90 -0.75 12.87
CA LYS A 85 15.68 -2.14 13.29
C LYS A 85 15.20 -3.03 12.16
N LEU A 86 14.36 -2.52 11.25
CA LEU A 86 13.95 -3.22 10.03
C LEU A 86 15.19 -3.59 9.21
N SER A 87 16.10 -2.65 8.99
CA SER A 87 17.31 -2.89 8.18
C SER A 87 18.26 -3.89 8.82
N GLN A 88 18.41 -3.85 10.15
CA GLN A 88 19.18 -4.85 10.90
C GLN A 88 18.59 -6.27 10.75
N VAL A 89 17.29 -6.43 11.00
CA VAL A 89 16.63 -7.74 10.89
C VAL A 89 16.59 -8.23 9.44
N TYR A 90 16.50 -7.33 8.46
CA TYR A 90 16.56 -7.68 7.04
C TYR A 90 17.90 -8.30 6.65
N LEU A 91 19.01 -7.86 7.26
CA LEU A 91 20.34 -8.47 7.03
C LEU A 91 20.48 -9.82 7.73
N GLU A 92 19.96 -9.93 8.95
CA GLU A 92 20.01 -11.16 9.76
C GLU A 92 19.17 -12.29 9.15
N ASP A 93 17.95 -11.97 8.70
CA ASP A 93 16.98 -12.93 8.19
C ASP A 93 16.22 -12.32 6.98
N PRO A 94 16.88 -12.22 5.81
CA PRO A 94 16.27 -11.64 4.61
C PRO A 94 15.08 -12.47 4.13
N PRO A 95 14.05 -11.83 3.54
CA PRO A 95 12.89 -12.54 3.04
C PRO A 95 13.28 -13.48 1.90
N ARG A 96 12.80 -14.72 1.99
CA ARG A 96 12.96 -15.75 0.96
C ARG A 96 11.56 -16.18 0.52
N PRO A 97 11.18 -16.04 -0.76
CA PRO A 97 9.83 -16.36 -1.24
C PRO A 97 9.34 -17.76 -0.82
N GLU A 98 10.27 -18.73 -0.75
CA GLU A 98 10.00 -20.12 -0.39
C GLU A 98 9.67 -20.33 1.10
N ILE A 99 9.99 -19.36 1.97
CA ILE A 99 9.91 -19.49 3.42
C ILE A 99 8.90 -18.47 3.97
N LEU A 100 7.68 -18.94 4.19
CA LEU A 100 6.63 -18.14 4.80
C LEU A 100 6.84 -18.01 6.31
N ARG A 101 6.56 -16.82 6.85
CA ARG A 101 6.68 -16.51 8.27
C ARG A 101 5.31 -16.16 8.84
N ALA A 102 5.03 -16.60 10.06
CA ALA A 102 3.75 -16.30 10.71
C ALA A 102 3.58 -14.79 10.93
N SER A 103 2.47 -14.24 10.43
CA SER A 103 2.13 -12.84 10.66
C SER A 103 1.67 -12.61 12.10
N ARG A 104 2.07 -11.47 12.67
CA ARG A 104 1.68 -11.05 14.02
C ARG A 104 0.46 -10.12 14.03
N CYS A 105 0.05 -9.66 12.86
CA CYS A 105 -1.09 -8.78 12.69
C CYS A 105 -2.36 -9.54 12.28
N TYR A 106 -3.49 -8.85 12.34
CA TYR A 106 -4.81 -9.39 12.10
C TYR A 106 -5.55 -8.51 11.11
N LEU A 107 -6.43 -9.14 10.34
CA LEU A 107 -7.40 -8.52 9.44
C LEU A 107 -8.77 -8.55 10.09
N ASN A 108 -9.57 -7.53 9.78
CA ASN A 108 -10.99 -7.51 10.09
C ASN A 108 -11.72 -7.99 8.83
N VAL A 109 -12.17 -9.23 8.82
CA VAL A 109 -12.84 -9.87 7.68
C VAL A 109 -14.34 -9.92 7.97
N ARG A 110 -15.16 -9.54 7.01
CA ARG A 110 -16.61 -9.74 7.10
C ARG A 110 -16.94 -11.19 6.76
N MET A 111 -17.75 -11.84 7.58
CA MET A 111 -18.35 -13.12 7.19
C MET A 111 -19.63 -12.88 6.39
N HIS A 112 -19.70 -13.51 5.22
CA HIS A 112 -20.96 -13.68 4.50
C HIS A 112 -21.64 -14.92 5.07
N SER A 113 -22.83 -14.76 5.65
CA SER A 113 -23.61 -15.88 6.17
C SER A 113 -23.85 -16.90 5.05
N VAL A 114 -23.31 -18.11 5.19
CA VAL A 114 -23.67 -19.23 4.32
C VAL A 114 -25.01 -19.76 4.80
N GLY A 115 -26.09 -19.15 4.29
CA GLY A 115 -27.48 -19.63 4.48
C GLY A 115 -28.38 -18.72 5.32
N GLY A 116 -29.50 -18.31 4.72
CA GLY A 116 -30.79 -18.01 5.39
C GLY A 116 -30.87 -16.81 6.35
N GLU A 117 -31.43 -15.71 5.83
CA GLU A 117 -32.16 -14.62 6.52
C GLU A 117 -31.51 -13.82 7.68
N ASN A 118 -31.46 -12.49 7.45
CA ASN A 118 -31.42 -11.40 8.45
C ASN A 118 -30.36 -11.41 9.56
N THR A 119 -29.22 -12.08 9.38
CA THR A 119 -28.06 -11.89 10.25
C THR A 119 -27.22 -10.71 9.78
N VAL A 120 -27.00 -9.73 10.67
CA VAL A 120 -26.07 -8.62 10.43
C VAL A 120 -24.67 -9.21 10.16
N PRO A 121 -23.94 -8.78 9.11
CA PRO A 121 -22.62 -9.31 8.83
C PRO A 121 -21.69 -9.13 10.03
N GLY A 122 -21.23 -10.24 10.62
CA GLY A 122 -20.25 -10.23 11.69
C GLY A 122 -18.87 -9.86 11.16
N ILE A 123 -18.12 -9.05 11.93
CA ILE A 123 -16.69 -8.81 11.68
C ILE A 123 -15.90 -9.81 12.52
N ILE A 124 -15.12 -10.66 11.87
CA ILE A 124 -14.21 -11.61 12.52
C ILE A 124 -12.79 -11.10 12.39
N ARG A 125 -12.05 -11.20 13.50
CA ARG A 125 -10.63 -10.91 13.54
C ARG A 125 -9.84 -12.16 13.15
N GLN A 126 -9.31 -12.19 11.93
CA GLN A 126 -8.52 -13.29 11.40
C GLN A 126 -7.04 -12.93 11.39
N ARG A 127 -6.14 -13.89 11.64
CA ARG A 127 -4.70 -13.65 11.49
C ARG A 127 -4.36 -13.41 10.02
N TYR A 128 -3.50 -12.43 9.75
CA TYR A 128 -3.05 -12.16 8.38
C TYR A 128 -2.33 -13.40 7.80
N PRO A 129 -2.58 -13.79 6.52
CA PRO A 129 -1.91 -14.93 5.89
C PRO A 129 -0.38 -14.80 5.91
N PRO A 130 0.37 -15.86 6.27
CA PRO A 130 1.82 -15.77 6.39
C PRO A 130 2.48 -15.37 5.07
N THR A 131 3.48 -14.48 5.14
CA THR A 131 4.30 -14.06 4.00
C THR A 131 5.78 -14.19 4.36
N CYS A 132 6.67 -14.17 3.38
CA CYS A 132 8.11 -14.21 3.64
C CYS A 132 8.68 -12.94 4.28
N ILE A 133 7.90 -11.84 4.37
CA ILE A 133 8.28 -10.60 5.06
C ILE A 133 7.56 -10.43 6.42
N SER A 134 6.73 -11.38 6.83
CA SER A 134 5.85 -11.24 7.99
C SER A 134 6.56 -11.15 9.34
N HIS A 135 7.80 -11.64 9.42
CA HIS A 135 8.65 -11.52 10.62
C HIS A 135 9.33 -10.16 10.75
N LEU A 136 9.38 -9.36 9.68
CA LEU A 136 10.13 -8.11 9.65
C LEU A 136 9.46 -7.02 10.51
N PRO A 137 10.25 -6.17 11.20
CA PRO A 137 9.72 -5.03 11.96
C PRO A 137 8.90 -4.09 11.07
N GLY A 138 7.68 -3.75 11.51
CA GLY A 138 6.81 -2.85 10.74
C GLY A 138 5.90 -3.53 9.72
N SER A 139 5.96 -4.86 9.57
CA SER A 139 5.07 -5.66 8.71
C SER A 139 3.62 -5.77 9.24
N GLY A 140 2.93 -4.63 9.34
CA GLY A 140 1.49 -4.56 9.58
C GLY A 140 0.67 -4.81 8.30
N PRO A 141 -0.68 -4.84 8.38
CA PRO A 141 -1.53 -5.17 7.23
C PRO A 141 -1.23 -4.35 5.98
N TYR A 142 -1.09 -3.02 6.13
CA TYR A 142 -0.74 -2.13 5.01
C TYR A 142 0.58 -2.50 4.30
N ALA A 143 1.62 -2.85 5.07
CA ALA A 143 2.91 -3.24 4.52
C ALA A 143 2.84 -4.61 3.84
N LEU A 144 2.10 -5.56 4.44
CA LEU A 144 1.91 -6.90 3.88
C LEU A 144 1.06 -6.87 2.60
N ASP A 145 0.00 -6.06 2.57
CA ASP A 145 -0.82 -5.85 1.38
C ASP A 145 0.01 -5.21 0.27
N SER A 146 0.78 -4.16 0.58
CA SER A 146 1.69 -3.53 -0.37
C SER A 146 2.68 -4.55 -0.96
N TYR A 147 3.30 -5.37 -0.12
CA TYR A 147 4.24 -6.40 -0.59
C TYR A 147 3.57 -7.44 -1.50
N ARG A 148 2.37 -7.92 -1.15
CA ARG A 148 1.62 -8.89 -1.97
C ARG A 148 1.12 -8.31 -3.29
N ILE A 149 0.80 -7.02 -3.32
CA ILE A 149 0.33 -6.34 -4.55
C ILE A 149 1.49 -6.08 -5.51
N PHE A 150 2.66 -5.67 -5.01
CA PHE A 150 3.73 -5.12 -5.83
C PHE A 150 4.96 -6.04 -5.97
N CYS A 151 5.39 -6.75 -4.91
CA CYS A 151 6.66 -7.48 -4.92
C CYS A 151 6.57 -8.97 -5.22
N CYS A 152 5.43 -9.63 -4.97
CA CYS A 152 5.37 -11.09 -4.94
C CYS A 152 5.44 -11.78 -6.32
N GLY A 153 5.32 -11.03 -7.43
CA GLY A 153 5.05 -11.63 -8.74
C GLY A 153 3.75 -12.47 -8.72
N ASN A 154 3.23 -12.81 -9.90
CA ASN A 154 2.04 -13.65 -10.04
C ASN A 154 0.74 -13.03 -9.43
N ASP A 155 -0.35 -13.80 -9.52
CA ASP A 155 -1.72 -13.43 -9.15
C ASP A 155 -1.96 -13.20 -7.65
N ASN A 156 -0.92 -13.12 -6.81
CA ASN A 156 -1.00 -12.87 -5.37
C ASN A 156 -1.86 -11.65 -5.02
N TRP A 157 -1.81 -10.61 -5.85
CA TRP A 157 -2.58 -9.39 -5.70
C TRP A 157 -4.10 -9.62 -5.79
N LYS A 158 -4.55 -10.71 -6.40
CA LYS A 158 -5.98 -11.07 -6.54
C LYS A 158 -6.60 -11.49 -5.21
N ASP A 159 -5.78 -11.99 -4.28
CA ASP A 159 -6.17 -12.44 -2.94
C ASP A 159 -5.96 -11.37 -1.86
N VAL A 160 -5.73 -10.11 -2.26
CA VAL A 160 -5.50 -8.98 -1.35
C VAL A 160 -6.75 -8.12 -1.28
N VAL A 161 -7.21 -7.85 -0.06
CA VAL A 161 -8.35 -6.98 0.22
C VAL A 161 -7.90 -5.91 1.23
N PRO A 162 -7.25 -4.83 0.75
CA PRO A 162 -6.63 -3.85 1.63
C PRO A 162 -7.67 -2.93 2.25
N SER A 163 -7.42 -2.50 3.50
CA SER A 163 -8.19 -1.40 4.11
C SER A 163 -7.67 -0.02 3.72
N ASP A 164 -6.48 0.05 3.13
CA ASP A 164 -5.90 1.32 2.68
C ASP A 164 -6.62 1.85 1.43
N LYS A 165 -6.94 3.15 1.46
CA LYS A 165 -7.74 3.79 0.41
C LYS A 165 -7.01 3.86 -0.94
N GLU A 166 -5.69 4.06 -0.93
CA GLU A 166 -4.92 4.23 -2.16
C GLU A 166 -4.60 2.87 -2.78
N LEU A 167 -4.31 1.84 -1.96
CA LEU A 167 -4.24 0.45 -2.42
C LEU A 167 -5.58 -0.02 -2.99
N SER A 168 -6.70 0.35 -2.37
CA SER A 168 -8.04 0.00 -2.86
C SER A 168 -8.32 0.60 -4.24
N LYS A 169 -8.03 1.90 -4.43
CA LYS A 169 -8.13 2.57 -5.75
C LYS A 169 -7.26 1.89 -6.80
N TYR A 170 -6.02 1.55 -6.44
CA TYR A 170 -5.10 0.84 -7.32
C TYR A 170 -5.65 -0.53 -7.74
N LEU A 171 -6.21 -1.31 -6.81
CA LEU A 171 -6.81 -2.61 -7.13
C LEU A 171 -8.08 -2.49 -7.96
N GLN A 172 -8.95 -1.51 -7.69
CA GLN A 172 -10.11 -1.23 -8.56
C GLN A 172 -9.68 -0.98 -10.00
N TRP A 173 -8.68 -0.13 -10.19
CA TRP A 173 -8.08 0.12 -11.51
C TRP A 173 -7.48 -1.15 -12.11
N LYS A 174 -6.67 -1.90 -11.35
CA LYS A 174 -5.95 -3.09 -11.84
C LYS A 174 -6.91 -4.20 -12.25
N TRP A 175 -7.94 -4.50 -11.46
CA TRP A 175 -8.98 -5.47 -11.84
C TRP A 175 -9.75 -5.06 -13.08
N ALA A 176 -10.13 -3.77 -13.19
CA ALA A 176 -10.85 -3.28 -14.36
C ALA A 176 -10.02 -3.35 -15.65
N VAL A 177 -8.74 -3.00 -15.57
CA VAL A 177 -7.85 -2.91 -16.74
C VAL A 177 -7.24 -4.25 -17.14
N MET A 178 -6.85 -5.07 -16.16
CA MET A 178 -6.12 -6.32 -16.41
C MET A 178 -7.05 -7.53 -16.55
N GLU A 179 -8.18 -7.53 -15.84
CA GLU A 179 -9.10 -8.69 -15.76
C GLU A 179 -10.50 -8.38 -16.28
N PHE A 180 -10.76 -7.14 -16.73
CA PHE A 180 -12.08 -6.67 -17.19
C PHE A 180 -13.21 -6.93 -16.19
N ARG A 181 -12.89 -6.94 -14.89
CA ARG A 181 -13.85 -7.19 -13.81
C ARG A 181 -14.01 -5.97 -12.92
N ARG A 182 -15.21 -5.79 -12.41
CA ARG A 182 -15.46 -4.89 -11.29
C ARG A 182 -14.78 -5.46 -10.05
N TRP A 183 -14.29 -4.59 -9.18
CA TRP A 183 -13.77 -5.00 -7.88
C TRP A 183 -14.25 -4.04 -6.80
N ASP A 184 -14.59 -4.60 -5.65
CA ASP A 184 -15.08 -3.88 -4.48
C ASP A 184 -14.34 -4.36 -3.21
N PRO A 185 -13.91 -3.46 -2.30
CA PRO A 185 -13.22 -3.85 -1.07
C PRO A 185 -14.00 -4.79 -0.14
N PHE A 186 -15.32 -4.91 -0.28
CA PHE A 186 -16.14 -5.79 0.57
C PHE A 186 -16.44 -7.14 -0.07
N ASN A 187 -16.55 -7.19 -1.40
CA ASN A 187 -16.99 -8.38 -2.13
C ASN A 187 -15.90 -8.99 -3.03
N GLY A 188 -14.78 -8.30 -3.21
CA GLY A 188 -13.72 -8.73 -4.11
C GLY A 188 -14.11 -8.58 -5.59
N PRO A 189 -13.61 -9.46 -6.48
CA PRO A 189 -13.92 -9.39 -7.91
C PRO A 189 -15.36 -9.80 -8.21
N GLY A 190 -16.05 -8.99 -9.02
CA GLY A 190 -17.43 -9.20 -9.44
C GLY A 190 -17.56 -9.52 -10.93
N GLU A 191 -18.69 -9.09 -11.49
CA GLU A 191 -19.03 -9.22 -12.90
C GLU A 191 -18.09 -8.45 -13.82
N MET A 192 -18.22 -8.69 -15.13
CA MET A 192 -17.50 -7.94 -16.14
C MET A 192 -17.81 -6.43 -16.07
N ILE A 193 -16.80 -5.61 -16.36
CA ILE A 193 -16.99 -4.16 -16.43
C ILE A 193 -17.93 -3.80 -17.59
N ASN A 194 -18.71 -2.74 -17.38
CA ASN A 194 -19.52 -2.13 -18.41
C ASN A 194 -19.26 -0.62 -18.46
N LEU A 195 -19.89 0.06 -19.42
CA LEU A 195 -19.64 1.48 -19.66
C LEU A 195 -19.91 2.35 -18.43
N SER A 196 -21.03 2.11 -17.74
CA SER A 196 -21.42 2.86 -16.54
C SER A 196 -20.39 2.71 -15.41
N TYR A 197 -19.90 1.48 -15.18
CA TYR A 197 -18.86 1.25 -14.17
C TYR A 197 -17.55 1.94 -14.55
N MET A 198 -17.11 1.84 -15.81
CA MET A 198 -15.87 2.49 -16.26
C MET A 198 -15.96 4.01 -16.11
N GLN A 199 -17.11 4.62 -16.38
CA GLN A 199 -17.33 6.06 -16.20
C GLN A 199 -17.29 6.46 -14.72
N ALA A 200 -17.94 5.70 -13.84
CA ALA A 200 -17.90 5.96 -12.40
C ALA A 200 -16.49 5.83 -11.84
N LEU A 201 -15.76 4.78 -12.23
CA LEU A 201 -14.39 4.54 -11.78
C LEU A 201 -13.43 5.62 -12.29
N LEU A 202 -13.62 6.11 -13.53
CA LEU A 202 -12.86 7.25 -14.04
C LEU A 202 -13.03 8.51 -13.19
N ILE A 203 -14.25 8.78 -12.73
CA ILE A 203 -14.53 9.94 -11.87
C ILE A 203 -13.85 9.76 -10.51
N SER A 204 -13.95 8.57 -9.90
CA SER A 204 -13.38 8.31 -8.58
C SER A 204 -11.85 8.26 -8.56
N LEU A 205 -11.21 7.89 -9.67
CA LEU A 205 -9.75 7.85 -9.81
C LEU A 205 -9.16 9.16 -10.32
N SER A 206 -9.98 10.07 -10.84
CA SER A 206 -9.51 11.41 -11.19
C SER A 206 -9.08 12.10 -9.89
N PRO A 207 -7.92 12.79 -9.86
CA PRO A 207 -7.59 13.64 -8.74
C PRO A 207 -8.76 14.61 -8.56
N HIS A 208 -9.32 14.71 -7.35
CA HIS A 208 -10.32 15.74 -7.07
C HIS A 208 -9.76 17.08 -7.55
N GLN A 209 -10.55 17.85 -8.29
CA GLN A 209 -10.29 19.26 -8.56
C GLN A 209 -10.43 20.04 -7.25
N ASP A 210 -9.60 19.74 -6.26
CA ASP A 210 -9.47 20.52 -5.04
C ASP A 210 -8.28 21.47 -5.27
N ALA A 211 -8.59 22.63 -5.89
CA ALA A 211 -7.81 23.89 -5.93
C ALA A 211 -7.82 24.56 -7.33
N VAL A 212 -8.96 25.11 -7.77
CA VAL A 212 -9.03 26.35 -8.55
C VAL A 212 -10.38 27.01 -8.28
N MET A 213 -10.51 27.67 -7.13
CA MET A 213 -11.49 28.73 -6.88
C MET A 213 -10.94 29.53 -5.71
N ASP A 214 -10.04 30.45 -6.00
CA ASP A 214 -9.70 31.63 -5.19
C ASP A 214 -8.64 32.41 -5.96
N GLU A 215 -9.07 33.15 -6.98
CA GLU A 215 -8.42 34.36 -7.49
C GLU A 215 -9.35 34.99 -8.54
N GLU A 216 -10.47 35.52 -8.08
CA GLU A 216 -11.18 36.59 -8.79
C GLU A 216 -12.07 37.30 -7.78
N THR A 217 -11.65 38.50 -7.37
CA THR A 217 -12.41 39.67 -6.87
C THR A 217 -11.68 40.33 -5.71
N ILE A 218 -10.66 41.15 -5.99
CA ILE A 218 -10.53 42.48 -5.39
C ILE A 218 -9.95 43.40 -6.49
N GLU A 219 -10.84 44.13 -7.14
CA GLU A 219 -10.55 45.45 -7.71
C GLU A 219 -11.05 46.49 -6.69
#